data_AF-A0A917YN11-F1
#
_entry.id   AF-A0A917YN11-F1
#
_cell.length_a   1.000
_cell.length_b   1.000
_cell.length_c   1.000
_cell.angle_alpha   90.00
_cell.angle_beta   90.00
_cell.angle_gamma   90.00
#
_symmetry.space_group_name_H-M   'P 1'
#
loop_
_entity.id
_entity.type
_entity.pdbx_description
1 polymer ?
#
loop_
_entity_poly.entity_id
_entity_poly.type
_entity_poly.pdbx_seq_one_letter_code
_entity_poly.pdbx_strand_id
1 'polypeptide(L)' 'MAEHVHGSMDIREHEKTFAGFIKLSIWVAGVSIGILVFMALVNA' A
#
# COMPACT_ATOMS: atom_id res chain seq x y z
N MET A 1 22.09 -19.84 -21.82
CA MET A 1 21.56 -18.69 -21.04
C MET A 1 20.41 -18.15 -21.88
N ALA A 2 19.16 -18.31 -21.44
CA ALA A 2 18.03 -17.75 -22.19
C ALA A 2 18.23 -16.23 -22.25
N GLU A 3 18.25 -15.67 -23.46
CA GLU A 3 18.47 -14.24 -23.67
C GLU A 3 17.29 -13.47 -23.05
N HIS A 4 17.55 -12.76 -21.95
CA HIS A 4 16.53 -11.96 -21.28
C HIS A 4 16.42 -10.62 -22.01
N VAL A 5 15.27 -10.38 -22.66
CA VAL A 5 14.97 -9.08 -23.26
C VAL A 5 14.55 -8.12 -22.16
N HIS A 6 15.29 -7.02 -22.02
CA HIS A 6 14.96 -6.01 -21.02
C HIS A 6 13.52 -5.49 -21.20
N GLY A 7 12.74 -5.49 -20.11
CA GLY A 7 11.36 -5.02 -20.12
C GLY A 7 10.30 -6.03 -20.59
N SER A 8 10.69 -7.23 -21.04
CA SER A 8 9.73 -8.29 -21.39
C SER A 8 9.36 -9.19 -20.21
N MET A 9 9.88 -8.90 -19.02
CA MET A 9 9.57 -9.65 -17.80
C MET A 9 8.10 -9.51 -17.44
N ASP A 10 7.46 -10.63 -17.09
CA ASP A 10 6.10 -10.63 -16.56
C ASP A 10 6.07 -9.97 -15.17
N ILE A 11 5.24 -8.93 -15.02
CA ILE A 11 5.13 -8.13 -13.80
C ILE A 11 3.81 -8.32 -13.04
N ARG A 12 2.99 -9.32 -13.39
CA ARG A 12 1.65 -9.52 -12.77
C ARG A 12 1.68 -9.56 -11.24
N GLU A 13 2.69 -10.20 -10.65
CA GLU A 13 2.85 -10.26 -9.19
C GLU A 13 3.26 -8.91 -8.59
N HIS A 14 4.06 -8.10 -9.30
CA HIS A 14 4.42 -6.75 -8.87
C HIS A 14 3.21 -5.81 -8.86
N GLU A 15 2.38 -5.86 -9.91
CA GLU A 15 1.13 -5.08 -9.98
C GLU A 15 0.17 -5.44 -8.84
N LYS A 16 -0.01 -6.75 -8.59
CA LYS A 16 -0.84 -7.25 -7.49
C LYS A 16 -0.32 -6.80 -6.13
N THR A 17 1.00 -6.84 -5.95
CA THR A 17 1.65 -6.36 -4.71
C THR A 17 1.43 -4.86 -4.52
N PHE A 18 1.57 -4.07 -5.59
CA PHE A 18 1.33 -2.63 -5.54
C PHE A 18 -0.13 -2.31 -5.18
N ALA A 19 -1.10 -3.02 -5.79
CA ALA A 19 -2.50 -2.87 -5.43
C ALA A 19 -2.77 -3.21 -3.95
N GLY A 20 -2.11 -4.25 -3.43
CA GLY A 20 -2.15 -4.59 -2.00
C GLY A 20 -1.54 -3.49 -1.12
N PHE A 21 -0.39 -2.96 -1.50
CA PHE A 21 0.28 -1.86 -0.81
C PHE A 21 -0.58 -0.60 -0.72
N ILE A 22 -1.26 -0.22 -1.82
CA ILE A 22 -2.17 0.94 -1.81
C ILE A 22 -3.34 0.72 -0.85
N LYS A 23 -3.97 -0.46 -0.87
CA LYS A 23 -5.06 -0.78 0.07
C LYS A 23 -4.61 -0.70 1.53
N LEU A 24 -3.44 -1.24 1.86
CA LEU A 24 -2.86 -1.14 3.19
C LEU A 24 -2.56 0.32 3.57
N SER A 25 -2.01 1.09 2.65
CA SER A 25 -1.70 2.51 2.88
C SER A 25 -2.94 3.33 3.21
N ILE A 26 -4.06 3.10 2.50
CA ILE A 26 -5.35 3.73 2.80
C ILE A 26 -5.82 3.36 4.20
N TRP A 27 -5.71 2.08 4.58
CA TRP A 27 -6.09 1.61 5.91
C TRP A 27 -5.25 2.27 7.01
N VAL A 28 -3.93 2.31 6.84
CA VAL A 28 -3.01 2.95 7.78
C VAL A 28 -3.33 4.44 7.93
N ALA A 29 -3.55 5.14 6.82
CA ALA A 29 -3.92 6.56 6.85
C ALA A 29 -5.26 6.78 7.57
N GLY A 30 -6.28 5.99 7.25
CA GLY A 30 -7.60 6.07 7.87
C GLY A 30 -7.57 5.78 9.38
N VAL A 31 -6.85 4.74 9.80
CA VAL A 31 -6.67 4.39 11.22
C VAL A 31 -5.90 5.50 11.96
N SER A 32 -4.83 6.02 11.35
CA SER A 32 -4.05 7.12 11.94
C SER A 32 -4.92 8.35 12.18
N ILE A 33 -5.71 8.75 11.19
CA ILE A 33 -6.65 9.88 11.33
C ILE A 33 -7.71 9.56 12.40
N GLY A 34 -8.29 8.36 12.38
CA GLY A 34 -9.29 7.94 13.36
C GLY A 34 -8.77 8.00 14.80
N ILE A 35 -7.52 7.56 15.03
CA ILE A 35 -6.86 7.65 16.33
C ILE A 35 -6.65 9.11 16.73
N LEU A 36 -6.16 9.96 15.84
CA LEU A 36 -5.94 11.38 16.12
C LEU A 36 -7.25 12.08 16.50
N VAL A 37 -8.34 11.82 15.76
CA VAL A 37 -9.67 12.36 16.07
C VAL A 37 -10.17 11.84 17.41
N PHE A 38 -10.05 10.54 17.68
CA PHE A 38 -10.45 9.95 18.95
C PHE A 38 -9.68 10.54 20.14
N MET A 39 -8.35 10.68 20.02
CA MET A 39 -7.52 11.35 21.03
C MET A 39 -7.99 12.79 21.27
N ALA A 40 -8.28 13.55 20.20
CA ALA A 40 -8.76 14.91 20.33
C ALA A 40 -10.15 15.00 20.99
N LEU A 41 -11.00 13.96 20.89
CA LEU A 41 -12.31 13.96 21.54
C LEU A 41 -12.26 13.54 23.02
N VAL A 42 -11.39 12.59 23.35
CA VAL A 42 -11.35 11.97 24.70
C VAL A 42 -10.31 12.63 25.61
N ASN A 43 -9.28 13.24 25.04
CA ASN A 43 -8.16 13.84 25.77
C ASN A 43 -7.85 15.28 25.32
N ALA A 44 -8.84 16.00 24.76
CA ALA A 44 -8.78 17.46 24.70
C ALA A 44 -9.01 18.08 26.07
#